data_AF-A0AAV3GVH2-F1
#
_entry.id   AF-A0AAV3GVH2-F1
#
_cell.length_a   1.000
_cell.length_b   1.000
_cell.length_c   1.000
_cell.angle_alpha   90.00
_cell.angle_beta   90.00
_cell.angle_gamma   90.00
#
_symmetry.space_group_name_H-M   'P 1'
#
loop_
_entity.id
_entity.type
_entity.pdbx_description
1 polymer ?
#
loop_
_entity_poly.entity_id
_entity_poly.type
_entity_poly.pdbx_seq_one_letter_code
_entity_poly.pdbx_strand_id
1 'polypeptide(L)'
;MIIVRLFLSKQIKNDIKFVVVNLVKAVFLTCALTSYFWYPMLQQMNYQEIHSPFKTDLQLEALSISDSIIQALNNDITTYTMGLLGLVALIFPLFILKEMEKKEKIIYVGVVSTWVCVTNLFPWFLFQKTPISLLQFPWRILGIQIFFSSMIITLVFMKKTMNKKYSWLIIGATVVFLLVTSIAAKENYAKVIQSKHGHIVINEETLPRYTTSDMGGLYDYAPTEAIKERPHLEKHEVKVGESWEKGKYKAADNNITYTVASNKKQKVTVPVYAYLGTQVKVNGKVVNDSYKKHGLVNVDVNAGENKIEITTKYTPTALMALWISILTYCLVVYSSFKRFAPNKLKDSRYVTKKEINKKNENK
;
A
#
# COMPACT_ATOMS: atom_id res chain seq x y z
N MET A 1 2.62 24.02 -5.84
CA MET A 1 3.74 24.99 -5.70
C MET A 1 4.29 25.48 -7.04
N ILE A 2 4.26 24.70 -8.12
CA ILE A 2 4.78 25.10 -9.44
C ILE A 2 3.94 26.22 -10.09
N ILE A 3 2.62 26.07 -10.13
CA ILE A 3 1.74 27.00 -10.87
C ILE A 3 1.72 28.42 -10.24
N VAL A 4 1.69 28.52 -8.91
CA VAL A 4 1.59 29.82 -8.21
C VAL A 4 2.95 30.53 -8.06
N ARG A 5 4.07 29.79 -8.01
CA ARG A 5 5.42 30.41 -7.93
C ARG A 5 5.99 30.82 -9.29
N LEU A 6 5.46 30.30 -10.40
CA LEU A 6 5.91 30.65 -11.74
C LEU A 6 5.67 32.14 -12.09
N PHE A 7 4.71 32.81 -11.43
CA PHE A 7 4.29 34.16 -11.81
C PHE A 7 4.93 35.33 -11.03
N LEU A 8 5.71 35.12 -9.96
CA LEU A 8 5.85 36.19 -8.94
C LEU A 8 7.24 36.53 -8.33
N SER A 9 8.42 36.16 -8.85
CA SER A 9 9.69 36.95 -8.66
C SER A 9 11.00 36.21 -8.98
N LYS A 10 12.07 36.96 -9.28
CA LYS A 10 13.46 36.51 -9.56
C LYS A 10 14.16 35.67 -8.47
N GLN A 11 13.60 35.49 -7.27
CA GLN A 11 14.17 34.68 -6.17
C GLN A 11 13.99 33.15 -6.36
N ILE A 12 13.53 32.75 -7.54
CA ILE A 12 13.08 31.41 -7.94
C ILE A 12 14.18 30.35 -8.01
N LYS A 13 15.41 30.66 -8.44
CA LYS A 13 16.41 29.61 -8.76
C LYS A 13 16.90 28.84 -7.51
N ASN A 14 17.22 29.55 -6.42
CA ASN A 14 17.67 28.91 -5.18
C ASN A 14 16.55 28.13 -4.49
N ASP A 15 15.32 28.67 -4.54
CA ASP A 15 14.11 28.02 -4.04
C ASP A 15 13.76 26.75 -4.84
N ILE A 16 13.86 26.78 -6.17
CA ILE A 16 13.65 25.59 -7.02
C ILE A 16 14.72 24.54 -6.73
N LYS A 17 16.00 24.93 -6.69
CA LYS A 17 17.10 24.00 -6.39
C LYS A 17 16.89 23.32 -5.03
N PHE A 18 16.55 24.09 -4.00
CA PHE A 18 16.23 23.55 -2.68
C PHE A 18 15.07 22.54 -2.73
N VAL A 19 14.00 22.87 -3.43
CA VAL A 19 12.82 22.00 -3.56
C VAL A 19 13.14 20.73 -4.31
N VAL A 20 13.79 20.83 -5.47
CA VAL A 20 14.16 19.66 -6.29
C VAL A 20 15.09 18.74 -5.52
N VAL A 21 16.11 19.27 -4.84
CA VAL A 21 17.02 18.47 -4.02
C VAL A 21 16.27 17.73 -2.91
N ASN A 22 15.34 18.39 -2.21
CA ASN A 22 14.57 17.72 -1.16
C ASN A 22 13.57 16.70 -1.72
N LEU A 23 12.99 16.95 -2.89
CA LEU A 23 12.14 16.00 -3.57
C LEU A 23 12.92 14.74 -3.98
N VAL A 24 14.11 14.91 -4.56
CA VAL A 24 14.99 13.79 -4.92
C VAL A 24 15.39 12.99 -3.68
N LYS A 25 15.73 13.66 -2.57
CA LYS A 25 15.99 13.01 -1.29
C LYS A 25 14.77 12.22 -0.79
N ALA A 26 13.57 12.79 -0.90
CA ALA A 26 12.34 12.12 -0.51
C ALA A 26 12.08 10.88 -1.36
N VAL A 27 12.24 10.97 -2.69
CA VAL A 27 12.13 9.83 -3.61
C VAL A 27 13.12 8.74 -3.25
N PHE A 28 14.40 9.07 -3.07
CA PHE A 28 15.42 8.09 -2.70
C PHE A 28 15.10 7.43 -1.35
N LEU A 29 14.68 8.22 -0.36
CA LEU A 29 14.30 7.71 0.94
C LEU A 29 13.08 6.77 0.85
N THR A 30 12.06 7.14 0.08
CA THR A 30 10.89 6.28 -0.17
C THR A 30 11.30 4.98 -0.86
N CYS A 31 12.13 5.03 -1.90
CA CYS A 31 12.64 3.84 -2.58
C CYS A 31 13.42 2.94 -1.63
N ALA A 32 14.27 3.50 -0.77
CA ALA A 32 15.02 2.74 0.22
C ALA A 32 14.11 2.14 1.31
N LEU A 33 13.11 2.89 1.79
CA LEU A 33 12.10 2.40 2.76
C LEU A 33 11.16 1.34 2.19
N THR A 34 11.05 1.24 0.87
CA THR A 34 10.15 0.30 0.18
C THR A 34 10.92 -0.70 -0.68
N SER A 35 12.25 -0.78 -0.52
CA SER A 35 13.10 -1.66 -1.33
C SER A 35 12.77 -3.14 -1.14
N TYR A 36 12.30 -3.51 0.07
CA TYR A 36 11.85 -4.87 0.38
C TYR A 36 10.70 -5.34 -0.53
N PHE A 37 9.93 -4.41 -1.11
CA PHE A 37 8.84 -4.70 -2.03
C PHE A 37 9.29 -4.57 -3.49
N TRP A 38 9.85 -3.40 -3.85
CA TRP A 38 10.19 -3.12 -5.26
C TRP A 38 11.27 -4.04 -5.80
N TYR A 39 12.29 -4.36 -5.00
CA TYR A 39 13.40 -5.15 -5.49
C TYR A 39 12.98 -6.60 -5.80
N PRO A 40 12.33 -7.36 -4.89
CA PRO A 40 11.84 -8.70 -5.23
C PRO A 40 10.82 -8.70 -6.38
N MET A 41 9.95 -7.69 -6.47
CA MET A 41 9.02 -7.56 -7.59
C MET A 41 9.76 -7.43 -8.93
N LEU A 42 10.75 -6.54 -9.02
CA LEU A 42 11.57 -6.37 -10.22
C LEU A 42 12.36 -7.64 -10.55
N GLN A 43 12.82 -8.39 -9.54
CA GLN A 43 13.45 -9.69 -9.76
C GLN A 43 12.50 -10.68 -10.41
N GLN A 44 11.24 -10.76 -9.95
CA GLN A 44 10.24 -11.65 -10.55
C GLN A 44 9.92 -11.22 -11.99
N MET A 45 9.73 -9.92 -12.23
CA MET A 45 9.47 -9.38 -13.57
C MET A 45 10.63 -9.63 -14.54
N ASN A 46 11.87 -9.64 -14.06
CA ASN A 46 13.04 -9.98 -14.87
C ASN A 46 13.22 -11.50 -15.04
N TYR A 47 12.73 -12.30 -14.08
CA TYR A 47 12.84 -13.75 -14.13
C TYR A 47 11.87 -14.40 -15.12
N GLN A 48 10.68 -13.82 -15.28
CA GLN A 48 9.70 -14.23 -16.28
C GLN A 48 8.68 -13.13 -16.55
N GLU A 49 8.08 -13.18 -17.73
CA GLU A 49 6.96 -12.32 -18.08
C GLU A 49 5.75 -12.66 -17.20
N ILE A 50 5.19 -11.65 -16.55
CA ILE A 50 4.04 -11.76 -15.68
C ILE A 50 2.92 -10.84 -16.16
N HIS A 51 1.69 -11.30 -16.02
CA HIS A 51 0.52 -10.54 -16.42
C HIS A 51 0.33 -9.31 -15.52
N SER A 52 0.13 -8.14 -16.10
CA SER A 52 -0.22 -6.95 -15.32
C SER A 52 -1.61 -7.12 -14.72
N PRO A 53 -1.89 -6.51 -13.56
CA PRO A 53 -3.25 -6.52 -13.06
C PRO A 53 -4.21 -5.86 -14.06
N PHE A 54 -5.48 -6.29 -14.05
CA PHE A 54 -6.48 -5.82 -15.02
C PHE A 54 -6.60 -4.29 -15.01
N LYS A 55 -7.01 -3.68 -16.11
CA LYS A 55 -7.16 -2.22 -16.19
C LYS A 55 -8.63 -1.87 -16.35
N THR A 56 -9.09 -0.91 -15.57
CA THR A 56 -10.42 -0.31 -15.65
C THR A 56 -10.35 1.01 -16.41
N ASP A 57 -11.52 1.58 -16.72
CA ASP A 57 -11.60 2.94 -17.24
C ASP A 57 -11.47 3.94 -16.08
N LEU A 58 -10.36 4.67 -16.04
CA LEU A 58 -10.07 5.59 -14.93
C LEU A 58 -11.12 6.71 -14.82
N GLN A 59 -11.74 7.13 -15.92
CA GLN A 59 -12.71 8.22 -15.91
C GLN A 59 -14.06 7.75 -15.35
N LEU A 60 -14.47 6.52 -15.70
CA LEU A 60 -15.71 5.92 -15.19
C LEU A 60 -15.60 5.49 -13.73
N GLU A 61 -14.41 5.03 -13.30
CA GLU A 61 -14.15 4.66 -11.91
C GLU A 61 -13.87 5.88 -11.00
N ALA A 62 -13.75 7.09 -11.55
CA ALA A 62 -13.58 8.28 -10.71
C ALA A 62 -14.89 8.66 -10.00
N LEU A 63 -14.80 9.12 -8.75
CA LEU A 63 -16.01 9.51 -8.01
C LEU A 63 -16.67 10.73 -8.66
N SER A 64 -18.00 10.78 -8.73
CA SER A 64 -18.65 12.04 -9.03
C SER A 64 -18.43 13.04 -7.88
N ILE A 65 -18.42 14.33 -8.19
CA ILE A 65 -18.29 15.40 -7.18
C ILE A 65 -19.38 15.25 -6.12
N SER A 66 -20.64 15.06 -6.54
CA SER A 66 -21.78 14.92 -5.65
C SER A 66 -21.64 13.71 -4.74
N ASP A 67 -21.27 12.56 -5.29
CA ASP A 67 -21.09 11.33 -4.52
C ASP A 67 -19.97 11.49 -3.50
N SER A 68 -18.85 12.11 -3.88
CA SER A 68 -17.72 12.34 -2.98
C SER A 68 -18.11 13.18 -1.75
N ILE A 69 -19.07 14.11 -1.89
CA ILE A 69 -19.55 14.98 -0.82
C ILE A 69 -20.64 14.28 0.00
N ILE A 70 -21.64 13.69 -0.66
CA ILE A 70 -22.79 13.04 0.01
C ILE A 70 -22.31 11.83 0.83
N GLN A 71 -21.45 10.99 0.26
CA GLN A 71 -20.90 9.82 0.96
C GLN A 71 -20.03 10.25 2.15
N ALA A 72 -19.28 11.35 2.03
CA ALA A 72 -18.49 11.90 3.13
C ALA A 72 -19.37 12.48 4.25
N LEU A 73 -20.46 13.18 3.90
CA LEU A 73 -21.41 13.73 4.85
C LEU A 73 -22.15 12.63 5.63
N ASN A 74 -22.56 11.57 4.93
CA ASN A 74 -23.21 10.40 5.53
C ASN A 74 -22.23 9.49 6.31
N ASN A 75 -20.93 9.74 6.20
CA ASN A 75 -19.86 8.92 6.77
C ASN A 75 -20.03 7.42 6.41
N ASP A 76 -20.41 7.16 5.16
CA ASP A 76 -20.80 5.83 4.64
C ASP A 76 -19.56 5.03 4.21
N ILE A 77 -19.15 4.08 5.06
CA ILE A 77 -18.00 3.20 4.82
C ILE A 77 -18.32 2.01 3.89
N THR A 78 -19.55 1.89 3.37
CA THR A 78 -19.87 0.94 2.29
C THR A 78 -19.40 1.44 0.92
N THR A 79 -18.86 2.65 0.86
CA THR A 79 -18.39 3.34 -0.35
C THR A 79 -16.98 3.88 -0.14
N TYR A 80 -16.36 4.39 -1.20
CA TYR A 80 -15.04 5.03 -1.12
C TYR A 80 -15.20 6.52 -0.81
N THR A 81 -14.87 6.90 0.42
CA THR A 81 -15.12 8.27 0.90
C THR A 81 -13.93 8.85 1.67
N MET A 82 -13.78 10.17 1.62
CA MET A 82 -12.86 10.91 2.49
C MET A 82 -13.37 11.03 3.94
N GLY A 83 -14.62 10.62 4.19
CA GLY A 83 -15.29 10.69 5.48
C GLY A 83 -15.61 12.12 5.91
N LEU A 84 -16.37 12.24 7.01
CA LEU A 84 -16.84 13.54 7.51
C LEU A 84 -15.68 14.49 7.82
N LEU A 85 -14.60 13.98 8.43
CA LEU A 85 -13.41 14.77 8.73
C LEU A 85 -12.69 15.23 7.46
N GLY A 86 -12.60 14.40 6.43
CA GLY A 86 -12.04 14.81 5.13
C GLY A 86 -12.85 15.93 4.50
N LEU A 87 -14.18 15.87 4.59
CA LEU A 87 -15.07 16.93 4.11
C LEU A 87 -14.91 18.24 4.90
N VAL A 88 -14.81 18.16 6.23
CA VAL A 88 -14.51 19.33 7.07
C VAL A 88 -13.16 19.94 6.70
N ALA A 89 -12.13 19.11 6.47
CA ALA A 89 -10.81 19.57 6.03
C ALA A 89 -10.83 20.23 4.65
N LEU A 90 -11.77 19.84 3.78
CA LEU A 90 -11.95 20.42 2.47
C LEU A 90 -12.64 21.80 2.54
N ILE A 91 -13.69 21.92 3.36
CA ILE A 91 -14.55 23.12 3.39
C ILE A 91 -14.06 24.16 4.41
N PHE A 92 -13.77 23.76 5.65
CA PHE A 92 -13.51 24.70 6.75
C PHE A 92 -12.35 25.67 6.49
N PRO A 93 -11.20 25.24 5.91
CA PRO A 93 -10.11 26.16 5.62
C PRO A 93 -10.46 27.30 4.66
N LEU A 94 -11.49 27.16 3.81
CA LEU A 94 -11.96 28.23 2.91
C LEU A 94 -12.32 29.52 3.67
N PHE A 95 -12.91 29.39 4.85
CA PHE A 95 -13.36 30.53 5.66
C PHE A 95 -12.20 31.24 6.38
N ILE A 96 -11.05 30.58 6.54
CA ILE A 96 -9.90 31.09 7.29
C ILE A 96 -8.65 31.25 6.41
N LEU A 97 -8.76 31.17 5.08
CA LEU A 97 -7.63 31.25 4.14
C LEU A 97 -6.74 32.48 4.38
N LYS A 98 -7.32 33.61 4.79
CA LYS A 98 -6.58 34.84 5.07
C LYS A 98 -5.68 34.72 6.30
N GLU A 99 -6.12 33.98 7.32
CA GLU A 99 -5.40 33.74 8.59
C GLU A 99 -4.31 32.66 8.46
N MET A 100 -4.37 31.84 7.41
CA MET A 100 -3.48 30.70 7.24
C MET A 100 -2.06 31.11 6.83
N GLU A 101 -1.09 30.49 7.49
CA GLU A 101 0.32 30.57 7.14
C GLU A 101 0.59 29.89 5.78
N LYS A 102 1.72 30.25 5.16
CA LYS A 102 2.16 29.67 3.89
C LYS A 102 2.19 28.13 3.92
N LYS A 103 2.63 27.54 5.04
CA LYS A 103 2.71 26.07 5.22
C LYS A 103 1.32 25.41 5.20
N GLU A 104 0.34 26.03 5.85
CA GLU A 104 -1.04 25.55 5.96
C GLU A 104 -1.74 25.64 4.59
N LYS A 105 -1.52 26.74 3.87
CA LYS A 105 -2.01 26.91 2.49
C LYS A 105 -1.47 25.83 1.54
N ILE A 106 -0.20 25.44 1.68
CA ILE A 106 0.40 24.37 0.87
C ILE A 106 -0.26 23.03 1.17
N ILE A 107 -0.48 22.69 2.45
CA ILE A 107 -1.17 21.46 2.84
C ILE A 107 -2.60 21.46 2.32
N TYR A 108 -3.30 22.59 2.42
CA TYR A 108 -4.65 22.74 1.91
C TYR A 108 -4.75 22.58 0.38
N VAL A 109 -3.77 23.09 -0.38
CA VAL A 109 -3.66 22.78 -1.81
C VAL A 109 -3.49 21.28 -2.04
N GLY A 110 -2.77 20.57 -1.16
CA GLY A 110 -2.70 19.10 -1.16
C GLY A 110 -4.08 18.45 -1.00
N VAL A 111 -4.87 18.91 -0.02
CA VAL A 111 -6.27 18.45 0.19
C VAL A 111 -7.11 18.65 -1.07
N VAL A 112 -7.14 19.87 -1.62
CA VAL A 112 -7.98 20.21 -2.78
C VAL A 112 -7.51 19.45 -4.03
N SER A 113 -6.22 19.45 -4.33
CA SER A 113 -5.70 18.78 -5.53
C SER A 113 -5.90 17.27 -5.51
N THR A 114 -5.70 16.62 -4.37
CA THR A 114 -5.94 15.17 -4.25
C THR A 114 -7.43 14.83 -4.29
N TRP A 115 -8.31 15.67 -3.72
CA TRP A 115 -9.76 15.52 -3.90
C TRP A 115 -10.17 15.65 -5.37
N VAL A 116 -9.65 16.64 -6.10
CA VAL A 116 -9.89 16.77 -7.54
C VAL A 116 -9.47 15.50 -8.28
N CYS A 117 -8.29 14.96 -8.00
CA CYS A 117 -7.82 13.71 -8.61
C CYS A 117 -8.71 12.50 -8.27
N VAL A 118 -9.33 12.43 -7.09
CA VAL A 118 -10.26 11.33 -6.77
C VAL A 118 -11.54 11.42 -7.61
N THR A 119 -11.92 12.63 -8.04
CA THR A 119 -13.16 12.86 -8.77
C THR A 119 -13.03 12.80 -10.29
N ASN A 120 -14.17 12.66 -10.95
CA ASN A 120 -14.32 12.74 -12.41
C ASN A 120 -14.06 14.16 -12.98
N LEU A 121 -13.84 15.16 -12.12
CA LEU A 121 -13.36 16.49 -12.52
C LEU A 121 -11.95 16.44 -13.09
N PHE A 122 -11.10 15.54 -12.58
CA PHE A 122 -9.78 15.34 -13.13
C PHE A 122 -9.90 14.57 -14.46
N PRO A 123 -9.22 15.02 -15.54
CA PRO A 123 -9.35 14.43 -16.88
C PRO A 123 -8.57 13.11 -16.99
N TRP A 124 -9.05 12.08 -16.30
CA TRP A 124 -8.42 10.76 -16.23
C TRP A 124 -8.28 10.07 -17.59
N PHE A 125 -9.17 10.37 -18.53
CA PHE A 125 -9.10 9.87 -19.90
C PHE A 125 -7.76 10.19 -20.60
N LEU A 126 -7.09 11.30 -20.23
CA LEU A 126 -5.76 11.66 -20.77
C LEU A 126 -4.67 10.67 -20.34
N PHE A 127 -4.89 9.94 -19.24
CA PHE A 127 -3.91 9.04 -18.64
C PHE A 127 -4.21 7.56 -18.89
N GLN A 128 -5.32 7.24 -19.56
CA GLN A 128 -5.79 5.87 -19.79
C GLN A 128 -4.78 5.01 -20.56
N LYS A 129 -3.99 5.61 -21.47
CA LYS A 129 -2.96 4.91 -22.26
C LYS A 129 -1.56 4.96 -21.65
N THR A 130 -1.43 5.47 -20.43
CA THR A 130 -0.15 5.62 -19.72
C THR A 130 -0.02 4.55 -18.62
N PRO A 131 1.16 4.36 -18.01
CA PRO A 131 1.32 3.48 -16.84
C PRO A 131 0.41 3.83 -15.65
N ILE A 132 -0.13 5.05 -15.60
CA ILE A 132 -1.09 5.48 -14.56
C ILE A 132 -2.40 4.67 -14.63
N SER A 133 -2.74 4.05 -15.76
CA SER A 133 -3.88 3.10 -15.86
C SER A 133 -3.79 1.92 -14.89
N LEU A 134 -2.59 1.57 -14.41
CA LEU A 134 -2.40 0.55 -13.37
C LEU A 134 -2.94 1.00 -11.99
N LEU A 135 -3.26 2.28 -11.82
CA LEU A 135 -3.98 2.75 -10.64
C LEU A 135 -5.32 2.03 -10.52
N GLN A 136 -5.96 1.65 -11.63
CA GLN A 136 -7.32 1.09 -11.76
C GLN A 136 -8.41 2.02 -11.21
N PHE A 137 -8.26 2.45 -9.99
CA PHE A 137 -9.30 3.08 -9.22
C PHE A 137 -8.81 4.42 -8.66
N PRO A 138 -9.27 5.57 -9.20
CA PRO A 138 -8.85 6.88 -8.72
C PRO A 138 -9.07 7.11 -7.23
N TRP A 139 -10.08 6.46 -6.64
CA TRP A 139 -10.32 6.52 -5.20
C TRP A 139 -9.17 5.97 -4.34
N ARG A 140 -8.19 5.24 -4.90
CA ARG A 140 -6.94 4.90 -4.19
C ARG A 140 -6.14 6.13 -3.74
N ILE A 141 -6.37 7.30 -4.37
CA ILE A 141 -5.76 8.58 -3.97
C ILE A 141 -6.36 9.12 -2.66
N LEU A 142 -7.52 8.62 -2.20
CA LEU A 142 -8.14 9.03 -0.94
C LEU A 142 -7.20 8.91 0.27
N GLY A 143 -6.32 7.90 0.30
CA GLY A 143 -5.34 7.78 1.39
C GLY A 143 -4.42 9.01 1.51
N ILE A 144 -4.02 9.58 0.37
CA ILE A 144 -3.20 10.80 0.31
C ILE A 144 -4.04 12.03 0.69
N GLN A 145 -5.30 12.08 0.24
CA GLN A 145 -6.23 13.14 0.60
C GLN A 145 -6.49 13.17 2.11
N ILE A 146 -6.70 12.01 2.74
CA ILE A 146 -6.93 11.86 4.18
C ILE A 146 -5.67 12.28 4.95
N PHE A 147 -4.48 11.94 4.46
CA PHE A 147 -3.23 12.40 5.05
C PHE A 147 -3.16 13.93 5.09
N PHE A 148 -3.36 14.62 3.96
CA PHE A 148 -3.36 16.09 3.97
C PHE A 148 -4.50 16.68 4.82
N SER A 149 -5.67 16.03 4.82
CA SER A 149 -6.83 16.45 5.60
C SER A 149 -6.57 16.39 7.10
N SER A 150 -5.99 15.29 7.58
CA SER A 150 -5.61 15.14 8.98
C SER A 150 -4.59 16.20 9.40
N MET A 151 -3.57 16.47 8.56
CA MET A 151 -2.58 17.50 8.82
C MET A 151 -3.20 18.90 8.94
N ILE A 152 -4.08 19.29 8.00
CA ILE A 152 -4.65 20.65 8.01
C ILE A 152 -5.60 20.84 9.20
N ILE A 153 -6.42 19.83 9.52
CA ILE A 153 -7.29 19.84 10.70
C ILE A 153 -6.42 20.02 11.94
N THR A 154 -5.40 19.18 12.14
CA THR A 154 -4.54 19.30 13.32
C THR A 154 -3.90 20.68 13.43
N LEU A 155 -3.34 21.24 12.35
CA LEU A 155 -2.69 22.56 12.41
C LEU A 155 -3.67 23.67 12.76
N VAL A 156 -4.86 23.68 12.14
CA VAL A 156 -5.87 24.70 12.38
C VAL A 156 -6.45 24.60 13.79
N PHE A 157 -6.79 23.39 14.24
CA PHE A 157 -7.32 23.16 15.60
C PHE A 157 -6.29 23.45 16.69
N MET A 158 -5.04 23.03 16.49
CA MET A 158 -3.98 23.27 17.49
C MET A 158 -3.66 24.76 17.64
N LYS A 159 -3.76 25.55 16.56
CA LYS A 159 -3.47 26.98 16.57
C LYS A 159 -4.57 27.81 17.25
N LYS A 160 -5.85 27.43 17.09
CA LYS A 160 -6.98 28.18 17.67
C LYS A 160 -7.37 27.75 19.09
N THR A 161 -7.14 26.48 19.46
CA THR A 161 -7.84 25.90 20.63
C THR A 161 -6.92 25.48 21.78
N MET A 162 -5.61 25.35 21.57
CA MET A 162 -4.69 24.81 22.58
C MET A 162 -4.31 25.82 23.67
N ASN A 163 -5.18 25.97 24.67
CA ASN A 163 -4.72 26.39 26.00
C ASN A 163 -4.08 25.18 26.69
N LYS A 164 -2.79 25.29 27.08
CA LYS A 164 -2.04 24.19 27.73
C LYS A 164 -2.73 23.62 28.97
N LYS A 165 -3.57 24.41 29.65
CA LYS A 165 -4.34 23.97 30.82
C LYS A 165 -5.41 22.93 30.48
N TYR A 166 -5.98 22.97 29.27
CA TYR A 166 -7.11 22.14 28.85
C TYR A 166 -6.76 21.15 27.73
N SER A 167 -5.48 20.98 27.39
CA SER A 167 -5.04 20.13 26.28
C SER A 167 -5.49 18.67 26.44
N TRP A 168 -5.50 18.14 27.67
CA TRP A 168 -5.94 16.77 27.95
C TRP A 168 -7.46 16.59 27.74
N LEU A 169 -8.28 17.60 28.05
CA LEU A 169 -9.72 17.59 27.76
C LEU A 169 -9.99 17.62 26.27
N ILE A 170 -9.25 18.44 25.52
CA ILE A 170 -9.37 18.53 24.06
C ILE A 170 -8.97 17.19 23.42
N ILE A 171 -7.89 16.57 23.90
CA ILE A 171 -7.48 15.23 23.46
C ILE A 171 -8.58 14.22 23.78
N GLY A 172 -9.09 14.21 25.01
CA GLY A 172 -10.19 13.33 25.42
C GLY A 172 -11.44 13.50 24.56
N ALA A 173 -11.86 14.74 24.33
CA ALA A 173 -13.00 15.06 23.47
C ALA A 173 -12.76 14.63 22.01
N THR A 174 -11.55 14.79 21.49
CA THR A 174 -11.18 14.32 20.15
C THR A 174 -11.26 12.79 20.06
N VAL A 175 -10.75 12.07 21.06
CA VAL A 175 -10.83 10.60 21.13
C VAL A 175 -12.29 10.15 21.20
N VAL A 176 -13.11 10.77 22.05
CA VAL A 176 -14.54 10.47 22.15
C VAL A 176 -15.25 10.74 20.82
N PHE A 177 -14.97 11.87 20.17
CA PHE A 177 -15.54 12.19 18.85
C PHE A 177 -15.16 11.14 17.79
N LEU A 178 -13.89 10.71 17.75
CA LEU A 178 -13.45 9.66 16.83
C LEU A 178 -14.12 8.31 17.12
N LEU A 179 -14.32 7.96 18.40
CA LEU A 179 -15.05 6.75 18.78
C LEU A 179 -16.51 6.82 18.37
N VAL A 180 -17.20 7.93 18.65
CA VAL A 180 -18.61 8.13 18.30
C VAL A 180 -18.81 8.07 16.78
N THR A 181 -17.97 8.77 16.01
CA THR A 181 -18.04 8.73 14.54
C THR A 181 -17.74 7.35 13.96
N SER A 182 -16.85 6.58 14.59
CA SER A 182 -16.55 5.19 14.20
C SER A 182 -17.72 4.24 14.49
N ILE A 183 -18.36 4.39 15.66
CA ILE A 183 -19.56 3.62 16.02
C ILE A 183 -20.70 3.98 15.05
N ALA A 184 -20.93 5.26 14.77
CA ALA A 184 -21.95 5.70 13.82
C ALA A 184 -21.71 5.16 12.41
N ALA A 185 -20.45 5.15 11.94
CA ALA A 185 -20.07 4.55 10.66
C ALA A 185 -20.37 3.05 10.60
N LYS A 186 -20.07 2.31 11.68
CA LYS A 186 -20.37 0.88 11.81
C LYS A 186 -21.88 0.61 11.74
N GLU A 187 -22.67 1.38 12.48
CA GLU A 187 -24.14 1.25 12.47
C GLU A 187 -24.73 1.59 11.09
N ASN A 188 -24.21 2.63 10.43
CA ASN A 188 -24.60 2.96 9.07
C ASN A 188 -24.25 1.82 8.09
N TYR A 189 -23.03 1.29 8.16
CA TYR A 189 -22.59 0.15 7.37
C TYR A 189 -23.51 -1.05 7.53
N ALA A 190 -23.82 -1.45 8.77
CA ALA A 190 -24.68 -2.59 9.06
C ALA A 190 -26.08 -2.46 8.43
N LYS A 191 -26.60 -1.23 8.34
CA LYS A 191 -27.90 -0.94 7.71
C LYS A 191 -27.82 -0.93 6.19
N VAL A 192 -26.83 -0.24 5.62
CA VAL A 192 -26.72 -0.01 4.18
C VAL A 192 -26.23 -1.25 3.44
N ILE A 193 -25.33 -2.04 4.03
CA ILE A 193 -24.76 -3.21 3.34
C ILE A 193 -25.83 -4.27 3.02
N GLN A 194 -26.84 -4.41 3.88
CA GLN A 194 -27.94 -5.37 3.68
C GLN A 194 -28.80 -5.04 2.47
N SER A 195 -28.93 -3.76 2.12
CA SER A 195 -29.70 -3.32 0.96
C SER A 195 -28.89 -3.33 -0.34
N LYS A 196 -27.56 -3.54 -0.28
CA LYS A 196 -26.74 -3.62 -1.48
C LYS A 196 -26.91 -4.98 -2.17
N HIS A 197 -27.19 -4.92 -3.47
CA HIS A 197 -27.24 -6.09 -4.32
C HIS A 197 -25.86 -6.76 -4.40
N GLY A 198 -25.81 -8.08 -4.27
CA GLY A 198 -24.56 -8.83 -4.31
C GLY A 198 -23.64 -8.61 -3.10
N HIS A 199 -24.17 -8.15 -1.96
CA HIS A 199 -23.36 -8.02 -0.75
C HIS A 199 -22.79 -9.39 -0.33
N ILE A 200 -21.51 -9.38 0.01
CA ILE A 200 -20.77 -10.57 0.39
C ILE A 200 -21.02 -10.84 1.88
N VAL A 201 -21.65 -11.98 2.19
CA VAL A 201 -21.70 -12.52 3.55
C VAL A 201 -20.52 -13.45 3.70
N ILE A 202 -19.59 -13.15 4.61
CA ILE A 202 -18.46 -14.02 4.95
C ILE A 202 -18.80 -14.77 6.24
N ASN A 203 -18.98 -16.07 6.14
CA ASN A 203 -19.18 -17.01 7.23
C ASN A 203 -18.45 -18.34 6.91
N GLU A 204 -18.46 -19.32 7.80
CA GLU A 204 -17.72 -20.58 7.59
C GLU A 204 -18.12 -21.32 6.31
N GLU A 205 -19.39 -21.24 5.91
CA GLU A 205 -19.91 -21.91 4.70
C GLU A 205 -19.49 -21.20 3.41
N THR A 206 -19.52 -19.87 3.41
CA THR A 206 -19.20 -19.05 2.23
C THR A 206 -17.71 -18.75 2.09
N LEU A 207 -16.94 -18.91 3.16
CA LEU A 207 -15.50 -18.62 3.17
C LEU A 207 -14.74 -19.38 2.08
N PRO A 208 -14.89 -20.71 1.90
CA PRO A 208 -14.18 -21.44 0.84
C PRO A 208 -14.49 -20.91 -0.56
N ARG A 209 -15.72 -20.44 -0.80
CA ARG A 209 -16.11 -19.87 -2.08
C ARG A 209 -15.31 -18.60 -2.39
N TYR A 210 -15.23 -17.67 -1.44
CA TYR A 210 -14.55 -16.38 -1.65
C TYR A 210 -13.02 -16.46 -1.54
N THR A 211 -12.48 -17.44 -0.82
CA THR A 211 -11.02 -17.60 -0.68
C THR A 211 -10.42 -18.53 -1.72
N THR A 212 -11.21 -19.40 -2.35
CA THR A 212 -10.69 -20.52 -3.14
C THR A 212 -11.30 -20.63 -4.53
N SER A 213 -12.61 -20.46 -4.71
CA SER A 213 -13.26 -20.72 -6.02
C SER A 213 -13.59 -19.47 -6.84
N ASP A 214 -13.95 -18.36 -6.20
CA ASP A 214 -14.46 -17.15 -6.86
C ASP A 214 -13.52 -15.95 -6.67
N MET A 215 -12.23 -16.18 -6.41
CA MET A 215 -11.29 -15.08 -6.15
C MET A 215 -11.05 -14.29 -7.44
N GLY A 216 -11.61 -13.07 -7.50
CA GLY A 216 -11.24 -12.08 -8.51
C GLY A 216 -9.76 -11.72 -8.43
N GLY A 217 -9.11 -11.56 -9.58
CA GLY A 217 -7.67 -11.23 -9.63
C GLY A 217 -6.71 -12.41 -9.45
N LEU A 218 -7.20 -13.66 -9.52
CA LEU A 218 -6.39 -14.89 -9.41
C LEU A 218 -5.19 -14.95 -10.37
N TYR A 219 -5.24 -14.16 -11.44
CA TYR A 219 -4.25 -14.12 -12.52
C TYR A 219 -3.43 -12.84 -12.57
N ASP A 220 -3.64 -11.92 -11.64
CA ASP A 220 -2.77 -10.78 -11.51
C ASP A 220 -1.37 -11.30 -11.14
N TYR A 221 -0.37 -10.86 -11.90
CA TYR A 221 1.03 -11.28 -11.78
C TYR A 221 1.30 -12.76 -12.11
N ALA A 222 0.33 -13.51 -12.63
CA ALA A 222 0.55 -14.87 -13.09
C ALA A 222 1.55 -14.89 -14.27
N PRO A 223 2.41 -15.91 -14.38
CA PRO A 223 3.28 -16.08 -15.55
C PRO A 223 2.46 -16.15 -16.84
N THR A 224 2.86 -15.38 -17.86
CA THR A 224 2.05 -15.22 -19.08
C THR A 224 1.78 -16.55 -19.80
N GLU A 225 2.72 -17.50 -19.77
CA GLU A 225 2.51 -18.81 -20.40
C GLU A 225 1.52 -19.71 -19.64
N ALA A 226 1.46 -19.59 -18.30
CA ALA A 226 0.60 -20.41 -17.45
C ALA A 226 -0.89 -20.06 -17.59
N ILE A 227 -1.19 -18.86 -18.10
CA ILE A 227 -2.54 -18.36 -18.34
C ILE A 227 -3.34 -19.23 -19.33
N LYS A 228 -2.68 -19.97 -20.21
CA LYS A 228 -3.39 -20.88 -21.14
C LYS A 228 -4.05 -22.04 -20.40
N GLU A 229 -3.55 -22.38 -19.21
CA GLU A 229 -4.00 -23.52 -18.40
C GLU A 229 -4.97 -23.12 -17.28
N ARG A 230 -5.46 -21.87 -17.29
CA ARG A 230 -6.37 -21.29 -16.26
C ARG A 230 -7.48 -22.23 -15.76
N PRO A 231 -8.27 -22.90 -16.64
CA PRO A 231 -9.37 -23.76 -16.20
C PRO A 231 -8.92 -24.94 -15.32
N HIS A 232 -7.66 -25.34 -15.46
CA HIS A 232 -7.05 -26.44 -14.70
C HIS A 232 -6.42 -25.93 -13.39
N LEU A 233 -5.86 -24.71 -13.40
CA LEU A 233 -5.25 -24.09 -12.22
C LEU A 233 -6.27 -23.84 -11.10
N GLU A 234 -7.44 -23.30 -11.45
CA GLU A 234 -8.55 -23.05 -10.50
C GLU A 234 -9.04 -24.33 -9.81
N LYS A 235 -8.97 -25.46 -10.52
CA LYS A 235 -9.44 -26.76 -10.05
C LYS A 235 -8.37 -27.57 -9.34
N HIS A 236 -7.15 -27.03 -9.22
CA HIS A 236 -5.99 -27.77 -8.75
C HIS A 236 -5.77 -29.10 -9.51
N GLU A 237 -6.03 -29.11 -10.81
CA GLU A 237 -5.78 -30.27 -11.67
C GLU A 237 -4.29 -30.37 -12.01
N VAL A 238 -3.80 -31.60 -12.13
CA VAL A 238 -2.41 -31.95 -12.43
C VAL A 238 -2.37 -32.58 -13.82
N LYS A 239 -1.46 -32.15 -14.68
CA LYS A 239 -1.27 -32.73 -16.01
C LYS A 239 -0.32 -33.93 -15.92
N VAL A 240 -0.83 -35.13 -16.16
CA VAL A 240 -0.07 -36.39 -16.19
C VAL A 240 -0.04 -36.89 -17.64
N GLY A 241 1.11 -36.77 -18.31
CA GLY A 241 1.15 -36.98 -19.76
C GLY A 241 0.37 -35.89 -20.50
N GLU A 242 -0.69 -36.26 -21.23
CA GLU A 242 -1.57 -35.32 -21.94
C GLU A 242 -2.92 -35.08 -21.24
N SER A 243 -3.27 -35.87 -20.21
CA SER A 243 -4.53 -35.72 -19.47
C SER A 243 -4.35 -34.83 -18.23
N TRP A 244 -5.37 -34.02 -17.96
CA TRP A 244 -5.53 -33.32 -16.69
C TRP A 244 -6.39 -34.15 -15.76
N GLU A 245 -5.92 -34.33 -14.53
CA GLU A 245 -6.57 -35.13 -13.50
C GLU A 245 -6.69 -34.33 -12.21
N LYS A 246 -7.72 -34.61 -11.40
CA LYS A 246 -7.89 -33.94 -10.11
C LYS A 246 -6.70 -34.24 -9.19
N GLY A 247 -5.94 -33.22 -8.83
CA GLY A 247 -4.78 -33.35 -7.95
C GLY A 247 -5.18 -33.67 -6.51
N LYS A 248 -4.57 -34.69 -5.90
CA LYS A 248 -4.60 -34.85 -4.44
C LYS A 248 -3.55 -33.94 -3.84
N TYR A 249 -3.95 -32.90 -3.10
CA TYR A 249 -3.01 -31.94 -2.53
C TYR A 249 -3.26 -31.63 -1.05
N LYS A 250 -2.21 -31.15 -0.38
CA LYS A 250 -2.26 -30.55 0.95
C LYS A 250 -1.49 -29.24 0.91
N ALA A 251 -2.15 -28.15 1.30
CA ALA A 251 -1.53 -26.83 1.44
C ALA A 251 -1.23 -26.55 2.91
N ALA A 252 -0.10 -25.90 3.17
CA ALA A 252 0.32 -25.36 4.46
C ALA A 252 0.92 -23.96 4.24
N ASP A 253 1.26 -23.25 5.33
CA ASP A 253 1.64 -21.82 5.28
C ASP A 253 2.71 -21.47 4.23
N ASN A 254 3.73 -22.32 4.08
CA ASN A 254 4.88 -22.07 3.20
C ASN A 254 5.14 -23.22 2.22
N ASN A 255 4.22 -24.18 2.10
CA ASN A 255 4.39 -25.32 1.20
C ASN A 255 3.07 -25.82 0.64
N ILE A 256 3.13 -26.42 -0.54
CA ILE A 256 2.05 -27.22 -1.10
C ILE A 256 2.61 -28.55 -1.57
N THR A 257 1.92 -29.63 -1.23
CA THR A 257 2.31 -30.99 -1.60
C THR A 257 1.24 -31.61 -2.48
N TYR A 258 1.64 -32.17 -3.62
CA TYR A 258 0.80 -33.00 -4.48
C TYR A 258 1.19 -34.47 -4.40
N THR A 259 0.20 -35.34 -4.36
CA THR A 259 0.37 -36.79 -4.50
C THR A 259 -0.18 -37.21 -5.86
N VAL A 260 0.69 -37.76 -6.71
CA VAL A 260 0.39 -38.09 -8.10
C VAL A 260 0.74 -39.55 -8.37
N ALA A 261 -0.22 -40.33 -8.84
CA ALA A 261 0.03 -41.68 -9.32
C ALA A 261 0.41 -41.63 -10.81
N SER A 262 1.42 -42.41 -11.20
CA SER A 262 1.85 -42.53 -12.58
C SER A 262 2.10 -43.99 -12.95
N ASN A 263 1.70 -44.41 -14.13
CA ASN A 263 1.92 -45.78 -14.63
C ASN A 263 3.35 -46.01 -15.13
N LYS A 264 4.07 -44.94 -15.49
CA LYS A 264 5.43 -44.99 -16.03
C LYS A 264 6.24 -43.78 -15.57
N LYS A 265 7.54 -43.80 -15.87
CA LYS A 265 8.35 -42.59 -15.72
C LYS A 265 7.92 -41.56 -16.77
N GLN A 266 7.47 -40.39 -16.33
CA GLN A 266 7.02 -39.31 -17.20
C GLN A 266 7.06 -37.95 -16.51
N LYS A 267 6.83 -36.90 -17.29
CA LYS A 267 6.69 -35.53 -16.76
C LYS A 267 5.27 -35.27 -16.30
N VAL A 268 5.18 -34.57 -15.17
CA VAL A 268 3.93 -34.12 -14.58
C VAL A 268 3.99 -32.62 -14.37
N THR A 269 2.96 -31.90 -14.82
CA THR A 269 2.79 -30.46 -14.54
C THR A 269 1.81 -30.28 -13.40
N VAL A 270 2.23 -29.62 -12.34
CA VAL A 270 1.37 -29.29 -11.20
C VAL A 270 0.91 -27.83 -11.31
N PRO A 271 -0.30 -27.49 -10.81
CA PRO A 271 -0.91 -26.18 -10.98
C PRO A 271 -0.34 -25.17 -9.99
N VAL A 272 0.97 -24.98 -10.02
CA VAL A 272 1.72 -24.05 -9.16
C VAL A 272 2.70 -23.27 -10.01
N TYR A 273 2.67 -21.94 -9.89
CA TYR A 273 3.57 -21.05 -10.62
C TYR A 273 5.02 -21.25 -10.19
N ALA A 274 5.91 -21.38 -11.17
CA ALA A 274 7.35 -21.49 -10.97
C ALA A 274 7.96 -20.08 -10.88
N TYR A 275 7.83 -19.41 -9.74
CA TYR A 275 8.46 -18.10 -9.49
C TYR A 275 9.95 -18.24 -9.14
N LEU A 276 10.70 -17.13 -9.24
CA LEU A 276 12.07 -17.10 -8.75
C LEU A 276 12.09 -17.44 -7.25
N GLY A 277 12.87 -18.45 -6.88
CA GLY A 277 12.97 -18.94 -5.51
C GLY A 277 12.07 -20.15 -5.18
N THR A 278 11.29 -20.65 -6.14
CA THR A 278 10.59 -21.94 -6.00
C THR A 278 11.60 -23.07 -5.82
N GLN A 279 11.32 -23.98 -4.88
CA GLN A 279 12.11 -25.19 -4.62
C GLN A 279 11.17 -26.38 -4.67
N VAL A 280 11.56 -27.40 -5.44
CA VAL A 280 10.73 -28.59 -5.65
C VAL A 280 11.47 -29.83 -5.18
N LYS A 281 10.78 -30.70 -4.45
CA LYS A 281 11.26 -32.04 -4.10
C LYS A 281 10.30 -33.08 -4.64
N VAL A 282 10.83 -34.13 -5.27
CA VAL A 282 10.06 -35.31 -5.68
C VAL A 282 10.55 -36.49 -4.85
N ASN A 283 9.64 -37.10 -4.08
CA ASN A 283 9.94 -38.21 -3.18
C ASN A 283 11.13 -37.90 -2.24
N GLY A 284 11.17 -36.67 -1.71
CA GLY A 284 12.22 -36.18 -0.81
C GLY A 284 13.51 -35.71 -1.49
N LYS A 285 13.71 -35.97 -2.80
CA LYS A 285 14.89 -35.54 -3.55
C LYS A 285 14.66 -34.18 -4.20
N VAL A 286 15.60 -33.25 -4.02
CA VAL A 286 15.55 -31.92 -4.64
C VAL A 286 15.66 -32.06 -6.16
N VAL A 287 14.76 -31.37 -6.88
CA VAL A 287 14.80 -31.25 -8.33
C VAL A 287 15.47 -29.91 -8.67
N ASN A 288 16.54 -29.96 -9.45
CA ASN A 288 17.23 -28.76 -9.93
C ASN A 288 16.36 -28.04 -10.97
N ASP A 289 16.67 -26.78 -11.30
CA ASP A 289 15.86 -25.79 -12.04
C ASP A 289 15.21 -26.22 -13.38
N SER A 290 15.42 -27.46 -13.84
CA SER A 290 14.69 -28.10 -14.93
C SER A 290 13.20 -28.30 -14.67
N TYR A 291 12.70 -27.94 -13.47
CA TYR A 291 11.28 -28.01 -13.15
C TYR A 291 10.44 -26.93 -13.84
N LYS A 292 11.06 -25.92 -14.48
CA LYS A 292 10.33 -24.82 -15.12
C LYS A 292 9.90 -25.19 -16.53
N LYS A 293 8.59 -25.21 -16.78
CA LYS A 293 8.03 -25.25 -18.15
C LYS A 293 6.73 -24.45 -18.18
N HIS A 294 6.61 -23.52 -19.12
CA HIS A 294 5.40 -22.71 -19.31
C HIS A 294 4.90 -21.95 -18.07
N GLY A 295 5.84 -21.47 -17.24
CA GLY A 295 5.51 -20.73 -16.01
C GLY A 295 4.95 -21.59 -14.87
N LEU A 296 4.87 -22.90 -15.04
CA LEU A 296 4.41 -23.87 -14.04
C LEU A 296 5.53 -24.80 -13.60
N VAL A 297 5.33 -25.45 -12.45
CA VAL A 297 6.19 -26.53 -11.97
C VAL A 297 5.91 -27.81 -12.76
N ASN A 298 6.95 -28.37 -13.37
CA ASN A 298 6.93 -29.53 -14.24
C ASN A 298 8.06 -30.48 -13.84
N VAL A 299 7.74 -31.65 -13.27
CA VAL A 299 8.74 -32.56 -12.69
C VAL A 299 8.65 -33.95 -13.27
N ASP A 300 9.80 -34.64 -13.31
CA ASP A 300 9.84 -36.07 -13.63
C ASP A 300 9.36 -36.89 -12.42
N VAL A 301 8.39 -37.75 -12.64
CA VAL A 301 7.87 -38.72 -11.66
C VAL A 301 8.17 -40.14 -12.13
N ASN A 302 8.28 -41.09 -11.20
CA ASN A 302 8.45 -42.51 -11.51
C ASN A 302 7.11 -43.23 -11.59
N ALA A 303 7.12 -44.50 -12.03
CA ALA A 303 5.94 -45.35 -11.87
C ALA A 303 5.58 -45.52 -10.38
N GLY A 304 4.29 -45.58 -10.07
CA GLY A 304 3.75 -45.62 -8.72
C GLY A 304 3.30 -44.26 -8.20
N GLU A 305 3.14 -44.16 -6.89
CA GLU A 305 2.76 -42.92 -6.21
C GLU A 305 3.99 -42.03 -5.99
N ASN A 306 3.86 -40.75 -6.33
CA ASN A 306 4.92 -39.76 -6.19
C ASN A 306 4.43 -38.57 -5.37
N LYS A 307 5.27 -38.12 -4.45
CA LYS A 307 5.04 -36.95 -3.62
C LYS A 307 5.86 -35.78 -4.15
N ILE A 308 5.19 -34.71 -4.58
CA ILE A 308 5.79 -33.49 -5.11
C ILE A 308 5.59 -32.39 -4.07
N GLU A 309 6.66 -31.98 -3.40
CA GLU A 309 6.65 -30.90 -2.40
C GLU A 309 7.19 -29.63 -3.02
N ILE A 310 6.45 -28.53 -2.91
CA ILE A 310 6.80 -27.24 -3.50
C ILE A 310 6.82 -26.20 -2.39
N THR A 311 7.94 -25.49 -2.30
CA THR A 311 8.19 -24.41 -1.33
C THR A 311 8.73 -23.19 -2.05
N THR A 312 8.69 -22.02 -1.42
CA THR A 312 9.27 -20.79 -1.97
C THR A 312 10.20 -20.17 -0.95
N LYS A 313 11.35 -19.67 -1.42
CA LYS A 313 12.31 -18.92 -0.59
C LYS A 313 12.66 -17.60 -1.24
N TYR A 314 12.90 -16.58 -0.42
CA TYR A 314 13.49 -15.33 -0.88
C TYR A 314 14.91 -15.57 -1.40
N THR A 315 15.27 -14.85 -2.45
CA THR A 315 16.65 -14.79 -2.92
C THR A 315 17.53 -14.08 -1.88
N PRO A 316 18.84 -14.36 -1.84
CA PRO A 316 19.76 -13.65 -0.94
C PRO A 316 19.72 -12.13 -1.12
N THR A 317 19.54 -11.66 -2.36
CA THR A 317 19.46 -10.23 -2.67
C THR A 317 18.10 -9.61 -2.33
N ALA A 318 17.00 -10.37 -2.39
CA ALA A 318 15.71 -9.95 -1.82
C ALA A 318 15.81 -9.75 -0.30
N LEU A 319 16.49 -10.66 0.41
CA LEU A 319 16.76 -10.50 1.84
C LEU A 319 17.65 -9.28 2.12
N MET A 320 18.65 -9.01 1.29
CA MET A 320 19.45 -7.78 1.38
C MET A 320 18.58 -6.52 1.24
N ALA A 321 17.65 -6.49 0.27
CA ALA A 321 16.73 -5.37 0.08
C ALA A 321 15.78 -5.17 1.28
N LEU A 322 15.39 -6.25 1.96
CA LEU A 322 14.66 -6.18 3.23
C LEU A 322 15.51 -5.52 4.33
N TRP A 323 16.77 -5.93 4.49
CA TRP A 323 17.67 -5.33 5.48
C TRP A 323 17.96 -3.86 5.22
N ILE A 324 18.11 -3.44 3.96
CA ILE A 324 18.23 -2.03 3.57
C ILE A 324 17.00 -1.25 4.03
N SER A 325 15.81 -1.80 3.81
CA SER A 325 14.55 -1.17 4.23
C SER A 325 14.45 -1.03 5.75
N ILE A 326 14.78 -2.08 6.50
CA ILE A 326 14.79 -2.07 7.98
C ILE A 326 15.79 -1.03 8.49
N LEU A 327 17.02 -1.03 7.98
CA LEU A 327 18.04 -0.07 8.37
C LEU A 327 17.61 1.36 8.08
N THR A 328 17.04 1.61 6.90
CA THR A 328 16.52 2.93 6.51
C THR A 328 15.42 3.39 7.46
N TYR A 329 14.49 2.50 7.81
CA TYR A 329 13.43 2.80 8.78
C TYR A 329 14.01 3.15 10.15
N CYS A 330 14.94 2.35 10.67
CA CYS A 330 15.62 2.62 11.94
C CYS A 330 16.34 3.98 11.93
N LEU A 331 17.00 4.34 10.83
CA LEU A 331 17.66 5.64 10.68
C LEU A 331 16.67 6.81 10.66
N VAL A 332 15.52 6.66 9.98
CA VAL A 332 14.44 7.67 9.98
C VAL A 332 13.88 7.87 11.38
N VAL A 333 13.60 6.78 12.10
CA VAL A 333 13.10 6.81 13.47
C VAL A 333 14.13 7.45 14.40
N TYR A 334 15.39 7.00 14.36
CA TYR A 334 16.49 7.54 15.15
C TYR A 334 16.71 9.04 14.91
N SER A 335 16.74 9.47 13.64
CA SER A 335 16.91 10.88 13.28
C SER A 335 15.74 11.74 13.75
N SER A 336 14.53 11.20 13.75
CA SER A 336 13.35 11.86 14.29
C SER A 336 13.47 12.01 15.80
N PHE A 337 13.83 10.95 16.54
CA PHE A 337 14.05 11.03 17.99
C PHE A 337 15.17 11.99 18.36
N LYS A 338 16.30 12.00 17.64
CA LYS A 338 17.40 12.94 17.89
C LYS A 338 16.97 14.39 17.70
N ARG A 339 16.02 14.66 16.80
CA ARG A 339 15.46 16.00 16.57
C ARG A 339 14.52 16.45 17.70
N PHE A 340 13.84 15.51 18.36
CA PHE A 340 12.95 15.77 19.50
C PHE A 340 13.61 15.59 20.87
N ALA A 341 14.80 14.97 20.93
CA ALA A 341 15.60 14.91 22.13
C ALA A 341 15.93 16.35 22.55
N PRO A 342 15.57 16.78 23.79
CA PRO A 342 15.97 18.09 24.26
C PRO A 342 17.50 18.15 24.20
N ASN A 343 18.05 19.19 23.58
CA ASN A 343 19.49 19.47 23.52
C ASN A 343 20.02 19.81 24.94
N LYS A 344 19.94 18.87 25.89
CA LYS A 344 20.43 19.03 27.27
C LYS A 344 21.96 19.28 27.33
N LEU A 345 22.69 18.98 26.25
CA LEU A 345 24.15 19.16 26.17
C LEU A 345 24.60 20.54 25.63
N LYS A 346 23.67 21.39 25.14
CA LYS A 346 23.98 22.79 24.85
C LYS A 346 23.69 23.70 26.03
N ASP A 347 22.63 23.46 26.79
CA ASP A 347 22.28 24.31 27.94
C ASP A 347 23.27 24.22 29.10
N SER A 348 23.84 23.05 29.41
CA SER A 348 24.79 22.94 30.54
C SER A 348 26.03 23.83 30.33
N ARG A 349 26.57 23.89 29.10
CA ARG A 349 27.72 24.76 28.78
C ARG A 349 27.40 26.25 28.81
N TYR A 350 26.14 26.64 28.58
CA TYR A 350 25.71 28.04 28.72
C TYR A 350 25.50 28.43 30.19
N VAL A 351 24.96 27.52 31.02
CA VAL A 351 24.80 27.74 32.47
C VAL A 351 26.16 27.87 33.16
N THR A 352 27.11 26.97 32.87
CA THR A 352 28.45 27.03 33.49
C THR A 352 29.22 28.30 33.08
N LYS A 353 29.12 28.76 31.83
CA LYS A 353 29.77 30.02 31.40
C LYS A 353 29.16 31.26 32.07
N LYS A 354 27.84 31.26 32.28
CA LYS A 354 27.14 32.38 32.94
C LYS A 354 27.48 32.45 34.43
N GLU A 355 27.60 31.30 35.10
CA GLU A 355 28.03 31.21 36.50
C GLU A 355 29.51 31.58 36.70
N ILE A 356 30.40 31.18 35.78
CA ILE A 356 31.82 31.57 35.82
C ILE A 356 31.98 33.07 35.60
N ASN A 357 31.26 33.68 34.65
CA ASN A 357 31.33 35.13 34.42
C ASN A 357 30.75 35.92 35.61
N LYS A 358 29.67 35.46 36.24
CA LYS A 358 29.10 36.10 37.44
C LYS A 358 30.03 36.05 38.66
N LYS A 359 30.92 35.06 38.72
CA LYS A 359 31.91 34.92 39.81
C LYS A 359 33.14 35.81 39.61
N ASN A 360 33.43 36.20 38.37
CA ASN A 360 34.54 37.08 38.01
C ASN A 360 34.17 38.57 38.03
N GLU A 361 32.88 38.92 38.02
CA GLU A 361 32.41 40.31 38.20
C GLU A 361 32.27 40.72 39.68
N ASN A 362 32.36 39.76 40.61
CA ASN A 362 32.24 39.98 42.06
C ASN A 362 33.58 39.79 42.81
N LYS A 363 34.70 39.84 42.10
CA LYS A 363 36.08 39.95 42.63
C LYS A 363 36.72 41.17 42.00
#